data_AF-A0A946UGV5-F1
#
_entry.id   AF-A0A946UGV5-F1
#
_cell.length_a   1.000
_cell.length_b   1.000
_cell.length_c   1.000
_cell.angle_alpha   90.00
_cell.angle_beta   90.00
_cell.angle_gamma   90.00
#
_symmetry.space_group_name_H-M   'P 1'
#
loop_
_entity.id
_entity.type
_entity.pdbx_description
1 polymer ?
#
loop_
_entity_poly.entity_id
_entity_poly.type
_entity_poly.pdbx_seq_one_letter_code
_entity_poly.pdbx_strand_id
1 'polypeptide(L)'
;MKSIVILLILLSLVTSGLVLGEECTAKDPPLVDVIREYSEATGTKFILDPRVRAKVNIVGRDKLHIDSATLIGILLIHGYSAFDSGGVVYVVPSVVGTELAEKLGEPWEG
;
A
#
# COMPACT_ATOMS: atom_id res chain seq x y z
N MET A 1 28.43 52.56 -11.85
CA MET A 1 27.62 52.27 -10.64
C MET A 1 26.19 51.87 -10.99
N LYS A 2 25.41 52.69 -11.71
CA LYS A 2 24.02 52.40 -12.12
C LYS A 2 23.84 51.07 -12.88
N SER A 3 24.76 50.77 -13.80
CA SER A 3 24.71 49.57 -14.65
C SER A 3 25.05 48.26 -13.92
N ILE A 4 25.86 48.32 -12.85
CA ILE A 4 26.17 47.16 -11.99
C ILE A 4 24.97 46.76 -11.13
N VAL A 5 24.21 47.76 -10.65
CA VAL A 5 23.00 47.52 -9.85
C VAL A 5 21.91 46.85 -10.70
N ILE A 6 21.76 47.27 -11.95
CA ILE A 6 20.79 46.67 -12.90
C ILE A 6 21.13 45.21 -13.19
N LEU A 7 22.42 44.88 -13.35
CA LEU A 7 22.86 43.50 -13.61
C LEU A 7 22.59 42.56 -12.41
N LEU A 8 22.79 43.05 -11.18
CA LEU A 8 22.51 42.28 -9.96
C LEU A 8 21.01 42.04 -9.75
N ILE A 9 20.17 43.03 -10.09
CA ILE A 9 18.71 42.88 -10.01
C ILE A 9 18.20 41.86 -11.04
N LEU A 10 18.72 41.90 -12.27
CA LEU A 10 18.35 40.93 -13.33
C LEU A 10 18.73 39.50 -12.97
N LEU A 11 19.86 39.30 -12.27
CA LEU A 11 20.28 37.98 -11.82
C LEU A 11 19.34 37.40 -10.74
N SER A 12 18.78 38.27 -9.88
CA SER A 12 17.87 37.85 -8.81
C SER A 12 16.51 37.34 -9.32
N LEU A 13 16.04 37.86 -10.47
CA LEU A 13 14.73 37.49 -11.04
C LEU A 13 14.71 36.08 -11.64
N VAL A 14 15.87 35.52 -11.99
CA VAL A 14 15.96 34.19 -12.62
C VAL A 14 15.73 33.05 -11.61
N THR A 15 15.88 33.32 -10.31
CA THR A 15 15.85 32.29 -9.25
C THR A 15 14.45 31.75 -8.92
N SER A 16 13.37 32.43 -9.33
CA SER A 16 12.00 32.02 -8.97
C SER A 16 11.38 30.95 -9.88
N GLY A 17 12.13 30.42 -10.85
CA GLY A 17 11.57 29.64 -11.97
C GLY A 17 11.68 28.12 -11.91
N LEU A 18 12.41 27.51 -10.98
CA LEU A 18 12.55 26.04 -10.91
C LEU A 18 11.94 25.47 -9.61
N VAL A 19 10.61 25.40 -9.57
CA VAL A 19 9.96 24.29 -8.87
C VAL A 19 9.76 23.21 -9.93
N LEU A 20 10.69 22.27 -10.00
CA LEU A 20 10.42 20.99 -10.65
C LEU A 20 9.44 20.28 -9.72
N GLY A 21 8.15 20.35 -10.04
CA GLY A 21 7.17 19.51 -9.39
C GLY A 21 7.61 18.07 -9.56
N GLU A 22 8.03 17.42 -8.49
CA GLU A 22 8.15 15.98 -8.45
C GLU A 22 6.77 15.43 -8.78
N GLU A 23 6.63 14.95 -10.00
CA GLU A 23 5.52 14.11 -10.38
C GLU A 23 5.66 12.86 -9.50
N CYS A 24 4.91 12.82 -8.40
CA CYS A 24 4.79 11.64 -7.55
C CYS A 24 4.19 10.53 -8.41
N THR A 25 5.04 9.86 -9.20
CA THR A 25 4.76 8.60 -9.84
C THR A 25 4.73 7.54 -8.74
N ALA A 26 3.74 7.65 -7.85
CA ALA A 26 3.50 6.68 -6.79
C ALA A 26 3.11 5.38 -7.49
N LYS A 27 4.12 4.57 -7.81
CA LYS A 27 3.96 3.25 -8.39
C LYS A 27 3.13 2.46 -7.40
N ASP A 28 1.90 2.07 -7.80
CA ASP A 28 0.99 1.44 -6.84
C ASP A 28 1.66 0.23 -6.19
N PRO A 29 1.53 0.08 -4.86
CA PRO A 29 2.27 -0.91 -4.12
C PRO A 29 1.81 -2.33 -4.48
N PRO A 30 2.71 -3.32 -4.41
CA PRO A 30 2.31 -4.71 -4.42
C PRO A 30 1.48 -5.02 -3.16
N LEU A 31 0.52 -5.95 -3.29
CA LEU A 31 -0.37 -6.37 -2.19
C LEU A 31 0.42 -6.78 -0.92
N VAL A 32 1.60 -7.36 -1.11
CA VAL A 32 2.48 -7.77 0.00
C VAL A 32 2.92 -6.59 0.85
N ASP A 33 3.21 -5.43 0.24
CA ASP A 33 3.62 -4.24 0.98
C ASP A 33 2.44 -3.63 1.74
N VAL A 34 1.23 -3.69 1.14
CA VAL A 34 -0.01 -3.28 1.78
C VAL A 34 -0.31 -4.12 3.02
N ILE A 35 -0.17 -5.45 2.92
CA ILE A 35 -0.36 -6.37 4.06
C ILE A 35 0.72 -6.13 5.13
N ARG A 36 1.97 -5.84 4.72
CA ARG A 36 3.06 -5.52 5.66
C ARG A 36 2.75 -4.26 6.46
N GLU A 37 2.34 -3.19 5.81
CA GLU A 37 1.98 -1.94 6.48
C GLU A 37 0.82 -2.14 7.47
N TYR A 38 -0.22 -2.89 7.06
CA TYR A 38 -1.30 -3.26 7.96
C TYR A 38 -0.82 -4.10 9.16
N SER A 39 0.07 -5.07 8.92
CA SER A 39 0.68 -5.92 9.96
C SER A 39 1.49 -5.10 10.97
N GLU A 40 2.24 -4.11 10.51
CA GLU A 40 3.02 -3.20 11.36
C GLU A 40 2.12 -2.28 12.18
N ALA A 41 1.02 -1.81 11.60
CA ALA A 41 0.05 -0.96 12.28
C ALA A 41 -0.78 -1.72 13.33
N THR A 42 -1.17 -2.96 13.05
CA THR A 42 -2.07 -3.76 13.91
C THR A 42 -1.35 -4.75 14.84
N GLY A 43 -0.10 -5.10 14.53
CA GLY A 43 0.65 -6.14 15.23
C GLY A 43 0.25 -7.57 14.86
N THR A 44 -0.63 -7.74 13.86
CA THR A 44 -1.10 -9.06 13.40
C THR A 44 -0.06 -9.75 12.55
N LYS A 45 0.17 -11.05 12.76
CA LYS A 45 1.14 -11.84 12.00
C LYS A 45 0.49 -12.45 10.77
N PHE A 46 1.13 -12.29 9.61
CA PHE A 46 0.66 -12.86 8.35
C PHE A 46 1.64 -13.88 7.78
N ILE A 47 1.10 -14.99 7.27
CA ILE A 47 1.82 -15.95 6.42
C ILE A 47 1.20 -15.89 5.03
N LEU A 48 2.01 -15.60 4.02
CA LEU A 48 1.57 -15.44 2.64
C LEU A 48 1.98 -16.65 1.81
N ASP A 49 1.03 -17.25 1.10
CA ASP A 49 1.36 -18.26 0.08
C ASP A 49 2.21 -17.61 -1.05
N PRO A 50 3.23 -18.29 -1.60
CA PRO A 50 4.09 -17.74 -2.65
C PRO A 50 3.35 -17.25 -3.91
N ARG A 51 2.12 -17.73 -4.14
CA ARG A 51 1.24 -17.35 -5.25
C ARG A 51 0.51 -16.04 -5.01
N VAL A 52 0.57 -15.48 -3.80
CA VAL A 52 -0.01 -14.18 -3.46
C VAL A 52 0.86 -13.06 -4.04
N ARG A 53 0.61 -12.74 -5.31
CA ARG A 53 1.33 -11.75 -6.10
C ARG A 53 0.34 -10.92 -6.91
N ALA A 54 -0.26 -9.92 -6.26
CA ALA A 54 -1.13 -8.96 -6.91
C ALA A 54 -0.57 -7.55 -6.78
N LYS A 55 -0.88 -6.71 -7.77
CA LYS A 55 -0.69 -5.26 -7.70
C LYS A 55 -2.02 -4.64 -7.30
N VAL A 56 -2.02 -3.81 -6.26
CA VAL A 56 -3.23 -3.15 -5.77
C VAL A 56 -3.21 -1.71 -6.25
N ASN A 57 -4.34 -1.21 -6.75
CA ASN A 57 -4.50 0.19 -7.09
C ASN A 57 -5.54 0.83 -6.16
N ILE A 58 -5.08 1.68 -5.24
CA ILE A 58 -5.92 2.36 -4.26
C ILE A 58 -6.00 3.84 -4.64
N VAL A 59 -7.20 4.33 -4.92
CA VAL A 59 -7.48 5.73 -5.26
C VAL A 59 -8.27 6.35 -4.11
N GLY A 60 -7.70 7.37 -3.44
CA GLY A 60 -8.32 8.00 -2.26
C GLY A 60 -7.36 8.93 -1.51
N ARG A 61 -7.87 9.69 -0.53
CA ARG A 61 -7.09 10.65 0.28
C ARG A 61 -6.21 9.97 1.33
N ASP A 62 -6.69 8.93 2.00
CA ASP A 62 -5.98 8.22 3.07
C ASP A 62 -5.53 6.84 2.58
N LYS A 63 -4.49 6.81 1.74
CA LYS A 63 -3.93 5.55 1.23
C LYS A 63 -3.25 4.69 2.31
N LEU A 64 -2.88 5.28 3.45
CA LEU A 64 -2.05 4.68 4.50
C LEU A 64 -2.86 4.13 5.69
N HIS A 65 -4.18 4.33 5.71
CA HIS A 65 -5.03 3.84 6.80
C HIS A 65 -6.04 2.84 6.26
N ILE A 66 -5.54 1.62 6.01
CA ILE A 66 -6.36 0.50 5.57
C ILE A 66 -6.89 -0.19 6.81
N ASP A 67 -8.22 -0.25 6.93
CA ASP A 67 -8.88 -1.05 7.95
C ASP A 67 -8.95 -2.53 7.53
N SER A 68 -9.34 -3.38 8.47
CA SER A 68 -9.42 -4.83 8.26
C SER A 68 -10.40 -5.19 7.15
N ALA A 69 -11.56 -4.52 7.14
CA ALA A 69 -12.61 -4.74 6.15
C ALA A 69 -12.15 -4.41 4.73
N THR A 70 -11.41 -3.31 4.55
CA THR A 70 -10.81 -2.94 3.27
C THR A 70 -9.75 -3.94 2.85
N LEU A 71 -8.91 -4.42 3.78
CA LEU A 71 -7.90 -5.43 3.45
C LEU A 71 -8.56 -6.74 2.98
N ILE A 72 -9.60 -7.21 3.69
CA ILE A 72 -10.40 -8.38 3.28
C ILE A 72 -11.02 -8.17 1.89
N GLY A 73 -11.57 -6.99 1.62
CA GLY A 73 -12.12 -6.63 0.31
C GLY A 73 -11.07 -6.68 -0.82
N ILE A 74 -9.87 -6.15 -0.57
CA ILE A 74 -8.74 -6.21 -1.52
C ILE A 74 -8.38 -7.67 -1.82
N LEU A 75 -8.26 -8.51 -0.78
CA LEU A 75 -7.97 -9.94 -0.94
C LEU A 75 -9.03 -10.62 -1.80
N LEU A 76 -10.31 -10.37 -1.51
CA LEU A 76 -11.44 -11.00 -2.21
C LEU A 76 -11.47 -10.65 -3.70
N ILE A 77 -11.26 -9.37 -4.05
CA ILE A 77 -11.23 -8.92 -5.46
C ILE A 77 -10.12 -9.61 -6.25
N HIS A 78 -8.99 -9.87 -5.60
CA HIS A 78 -7.85 -10.56 -6.22
C HIS A 78 -7.95 -12.09 -6.15
N GLY A 79 -9.04 -12.65 -5.62
CA GLY A 79 -9.24 -14.10 -5.52
C GLY A 79 -8.37 -14.74 -4.44
N TYR A 80 -8.04 -13.99 -3.40
CA TYR A 80 -7.38 -14.49 -2.19
C TYR A 80 -8.38 -14.60 -1.05
N SER A 81 -8.05 -15.43 -0.07
CA SER A 81 -8.79 -15.58 1.18
C SER A 81 -7.80 -15.64 2.33
N ALA A 82 -8.26 -15.19 3.49
CA ALA A 82 -7.51 -15.18 4.72
C ALA A 82 -8.25 -15.99 5.78
N PHE A 83 -7.51 -16.76 6.58
CA PHE A 83 -8.04 -17.48 7.73
C PHE A 83 -7.09 -17.33 8.91
N ASP A 84 -7.64 -17.27 10.12
CA ASP A 84 -6.86 -17.26 11.35
C ASP A 84 -6.74 -18.68 11.89
N SER A 85 -5.51 -19.09 12.19
CA SER A 85 -5.23 -20.31 12.92
C SER A 85 -4.18 -20.02 13.98
N GLY A 86 -4.63 -19.96 15.25
CA GLY A 86 -3.75 -19.80 16.40
C GLY A 86 -3.08 -18.42 16.52
N GLY A 87 -3.75 -17.35 16.08
CA GLY A 87 -3.23 -15.98 16.17
C GLY A 87 -2.24 -15.64 15.05
N VAL A 88 -2.32 -16.38 13.95
CA VAL A 88 -1.56 -16.13 12.71
C VAL A 88 -2.54 -16.21 11.56
N VAL A 89 -2.56 -15.15 10.75
CA VAL A 89 -3.44 -15.05 9.59
C VAL A 89 -2.73 -15.60 8.36
N TYR A 90 -3.33 -16.60 7.72
CA TYR A 90 -2.81 -17.24 6.51
C TYR A 90 -3.54 -16.69 5.30
N VAL A 91 -2.81 -16.13 4.35
CA VAL A 91 -3.36 -15.62 3.08
C VAL A 91 -3.02 -16.59 1.96
N VAL A 92 -4.05 -17.12 1.31
CA VAL A 92 -3.95 -18.15 0.27
C VAL A 92 -4.92 -17.85 -0.88
N PRO A 93 -4.74 -18.44 -2.07
CA PRO A 93 -5.76 -18.38 -3.13
C PRO A 93 -7.11 -18.91 -2.65
N SER A 94 -8.20 -18.24 -3.01
CA SER A 94 -9.56 -18.49 -2.49
C SER A 94 -10.03 -19.94 -2.68
N VAL A 95 -9.66 -20.56 -3.80
CA VAL A 95 -9.97 -21.97 -4.10
C VAL A 95 -9.44 -22.93 -3.02
N VAL A 96 -8.32 -22.58 -2.40
CA VAL A 96 -7.68 -23.35 -1.33
C VAL A 96 -8.13 -22.84 0.05
N GLY A 97 -8.36 -21.53 0.19
CA GLY A 97 -8.67 -20.88 1.47
C GLY A 97 -9.94 -21.37 2.15
N THR A 98 -11.03 -21.61 1.41
CA THR A 98 -12.27 -22.11 2.01
C THR A 98 -12.12 -23.50 2.60
N GLU A 99 -11.42 -24.40 1.89
CA GLU A 99 -11.15 -25.76 2.37
C GLU A 99 -10.18 -25.77 3.57
N LEU A 100 -9.17 -24.88 3.55
CA LEU A 100 -8.25 -24.75 4.68
C LEU A 100 -8.90 -24.13 5.90
N ALA A 101 -9.77 -23.13 5.74
CA ALA A 101 -10.54 -22.58 6.84
C ALA A 101 -11.35 -23.70 7.52
N GLU A 102 -12.16 -24.45 6.77
CA GLU A 102 -12.93 -25.58 7.31
C GLU A 102 -12.07 -26.60 8.10
N LYS A 103 -10.83 -26.84 7.68
CA LYS A 103 -9.94 -27.85 8.28
C LYS A 103 -9.04 -27.33 9.39
N LEU A 104 -8.65 -26.06 9.37
CA LEU A 104 -7.51 -25.55 10.15
C LEU A 104 -7.82 -24.30 10.99
N GLY A 105 -8.96 -23.62 10.79
CA GLY A 105 -9.21 -22.37 11.51
C GLY A 105 -10.54 -21.69 11.18
N GLU A 106 -10.64 -20.41 11.50
CA GLU A 106 -11.82 -19.60 11.22
C GLU A 106 -11.50 -18.60 10.10
N PRO A 107 -12.47 -18.20 9.27
CA PRO A 107 -12.30 -17.06 8.37
C PRO A 107 -11.79 -15.84 9.14
N TRP A 108 -10.82 -15.13 8.58
CA TRP A 108 -10.28 -13.94 9.23
C TRP A 108 -11.25 -12.75 9.07
N GLU A 109 -11.73 -12.21 10.19
CA GLU A 109 -12.71 -11.12 10.24
C GLU A 109 -12.09 -9.74 10.54
N GLY A 110 -10.80 -9.69 10.88
CA GLY A 110 -10.06 -8.44 11.13
C GLY A 110 -9.31 -8.38 12.44
#